data_AF-A0A2E2H9E1-F1
#
_entry.id   AF-A0A2E2H9E1-F1
#
_cell.length_a   1.000
_cell.length_b   1.000
_cell.length_c   1.000
_cell.angle_alpha   90.00
_cell.angle_beta   90.00
_cell.angle_gamma   90.00
#
_symmetry.space_group_name_H-M   'P 1'
#
loop_
_entity.id
_entity.type
_entity.pdbx_description
1 polymer ?
#
loop_
_entity_poly.entity_id
_entity_poly.type
_entity_poly.pdbx_seq_one_letter_code
_entity_poly.pdbx_strand_id
1 'polypeptide(L)'
;NVAITAPYMHNGVFQDLKTVVQFYNKYNSRNEAAQINPETGEYWGEPEIAENISLTELEIGPFLDERRVDALVAFMRLLTDRRYEALLETQHQTP
;
A
#
# COMPACT_ATOMS: atom_id res chain seq x y z
N ASN A 1 1.22 -14.63 -0.95
CA ASN A 1 -0.23 -14.46 -1.24
C ASN A 1 -0.76 -13.07 -0.91
N VAL A 2 0.07 -12.05 -0.65
CA VAL A 2 -0.45 -10.72 -0.25
C VAL A 2 -1.40 -10.14 -1.31
N ALA A 3 -1.13 -10.34 -2.60
CA ALA A 3 -1.93 -9.79 -3.69
C ALA A 3 -3.39 -10.30 -3.80
N ILE A 4 -3.80 -11.28 -2.98
CA ILE A 4 -5.16 -11.88 -3.01
C ILE A 4 -5.83 -11.92 -1.64
N THR A 5 -5.26 -11.22 -0.64
CA THR A 5 -5.76 -11.25 0.75
C THR A 5 -6.17 -9.87 1.23
N ALA A 6 -6.66 -9.03 0.32
CA ALA A 6 -7.34 -7.80 0.70
C ALA A 6 -8.55 -8.11 1.63
N PRO A 7 -8.93 -7.20 2.54
CA PRO A 7 -8.30 -5.90 2.79
C PRO A 7 -7.00 -5.99 3.63
N TYR A 8 -6.24 -4.91 3.65
CA TYR A 8 -4.88 -4.84 4.21
C TYR A 8 -4.78 -4.06 5.52
N MET A 9 -3.61 -4.16 6.16
CA MET A 9 -3.31 -3.73 7.54
C MET A 9 -4.06 -4.53 8.60
N HIS A 10 -3.76 -4.28 9.88
CA HIS A 10 -4.32 -5.06 10.98
C HIS A 10 -5.84 -4.88 11.16
N ASN A 11 -6.39 -3.76 10.67
CA ASN A 11 -7.81 -3.39 10.77
C ASN A 11 -8.55 -3.45 9.42
N GLY A 12 -7.89 -3.89 8.34
CA GLY A 12 -8.51 -3.98 7.02
C GLY A 12 -8.86 -2.61 6.40
N VAL A 13 -8.12 -1.56 6.73
CA VAL A 13 -8.43 -0.18 6.29
C VAL A 13 -8.26 0.05 4.78
N PHE A 14 -7.40 -0.71 4.10
CA PHE A 14 -7.12 -0.51 2.67
C PHE A 14 -7.62 -1.68 1.82
N GLN A 15 -8.29 -1.40 0.70
CA GLN A 15 -8.76 -2.41 -0.24
C GLN A 15 -7.71 -2.76 -1.29
N ASP A 16 -6.86 -1.81 -1.69
CA ASP A 16 -5.85 -2.00 -2.71
C ASP A 16 -4.45 -2.17 -2.10
N LEU A 17 -3.69 -3.14 -2.64
CA LEU A 17 -2.29 -3.34 -2.29
C LEU A 17 -1.44 -2.13 -2.70
N LYS A 18 -1.82 -1.42 -3.77
CA LYS A 18 -1.15 -0.18 -4.19
C LYS A 18 -1.25 0.90 -3.11
N THR A 19 -2.41 1.03 -2.45
CA THR A 19 -2.63 1.95 -1.34
C THR A 19 -1.71 1.65 -0.16
N VAL A 20 -1.47 0.36 0.15
CA VAL A 20 -0.51 -0.05 1.19
C VAL A 20 0.89 0.48 0.89
N VAL A 21 1.37 0.34 -0.35
CA VAL A 21 2.70 0.82 -0.74
C VAL A 21 2.75 2.35 -0.70
N GLN A 22 1.71 3.02 -1.19
CA GLN A 22 1.61 4.47 -1.18
C GLN A 22 1.49 5.05 0.22
N PHE A 23 0.90 4.33 1.17
CA PHE A 23 0.84 4.75 2.57
C PHE A 23 2.23 5.02 3.14
N TYR A 24 3.24 4.20 2.81
CA TYR A 24 4.62 4.43 3.27
C TYR A 24 5.28 5.68 2.67
N ASN A 25 4.79 6.17 1.52
CA ASN A 25 5.29 7.44 0.97
C ASN A 25 4.94 8.65 1.83
N LYS A 26 3.92 8.56 2.71
CA LYS A 26 3.54 9.68 3.61
C LYS A 26 4.69 10.14 4.50
N TYR A 27 5.60 9.23 4.86
CA TYR A 27 6.75 9.51 5.73
C TYR A 27 7.98 10.02 4.95
N ASN A 28 8.04 9.77 3.63
CA ASN A 28 9.22 10.04 2.80
C ASN A 28 9.04 11.20 1.80
N SER A 29 7.88 11.85 1.78
CA SER A 29 7.56 12.91 0.82
C SER A 29 6.81 14.07 1.46
N ARG A 30 7.21 15.29 1.04
CA ARG A 30 6.51 16.53 1.37
C ARG A 30 5.44 16.92 0.36
N ASN A 31 5.24 16.11 -0.68
CA ASN A 31 4.19 16.36 -1.67
C ASN A 31 2.81 16.14 -1.03
N GLU A 32 1.90 17.09 -1.21
CA GLU A 32 0.52 17.02 -0.71
C GLU A 32 -0.19 15.75 -1.19
N ALA A 33 0.07 15.33 -2.44
CA ALA A 33 -0.50 14.10 -2.98
C ALA A 33 -0.08 12.83 -2.21
N ALA A 34 1.07 12.83 -1.53
CA ALA A 34 1.51 11.71 -0.71
C ALA A 34 0.82 11.66 0.67
N GLN A 35 0.11 12.73 1.05
CA GLN A 35 -0.64 12.82 2.30
C GLN A 35 -2.12 12.44 2.15
N ILE A 36 -2.55 12.18 0.91
CA ILE A 36 -3.92 11.84 0.55
C ILE A 36 -4.03 10.33 0.33
N ASN A 37 -5.05 9.71 0.92
CA ASN A 37 -5.45 8.35 0.63
C ASN A 37 -6.15 8.31 -0.75
N PRO A 38 -5.61 7.61 -1.75
CA PRO A 38 -6.22 7.54 -3.07
C PRO A 38 -7.56 6.80 -3.09
N GLU A 39 -7.87 5.97 -2.09
CA GLU A 39 -9.16 5.24 -2.01
C GLU A 39 -10.31 6.14 -1.54
N THR A 40 -10.02 7.19 -0.76
CA THR A 40 -11.04 8.08 -0.18
C THR A 40 -10.96 9.51 -0.70
N GLY A 41 -9.81 9.94 -1.21
CA GLY A 41 -9.54 11.33 -1.56
C GLY A 41 -9.32 12.25 -0.35
N GLU A 42 -9.29 11.69 0.86
CA GLU A 42 -9.06 12.42 2.11
C GLU A 42 -7.64 12.22 2.61
N TYR A 43 -7.21 13.03 3.57
CA TYR A 43 -5.92 12.82 4.24
C TYR A 43 -5.86 11.45 4.91
N TRP A 44 -4.65 10.88 5.02
CA TRP A 44 -4.44 9.73 5.88
C TRP A 44 -4.91 10.04 7.30
N GLY A 45 -5.61 9.11 7.92
CA GLY A 45 -6.04 9.26 9.31
C GLY A 45 -4.86 9.43 10.26
N GLU A 46 -5.14 10.07 11.39
CA GLU A 46 -4.20 10.11 12.52
C GLU A 46 -3.91 8.68 13.01
N PRO A 47 -2.67 8.40 13.44
CA PRO A 47 -2.35 7.12 14.05
C PRO A 47 -3.26 6.86 15.27
N GLU A 48 -3.79 5.64 15.39
CA GLU A 48 -4.54 5.23 16.58
C GLU A 48 -3.67 5.31 17.85
N ILE A 49 -2.38 4.99 17.70
CA ILE A 49 -1.36 5.06 18.75
C ILE A 49 -0.15 5.79 18.16
N ALA A 50 0.19 6.95 18.71
CA ALA A 50 1.22 7.84 18.16
C ALA A 50 2.59 7.69 18.85
N GLU A 51 2.66 7.04 20.00
CA GLU A 51 3.82 7.08 20.89
C GLU A 51 5.02 6.26 20.39
N ASN A 52 4.77 5.15 19.68
CA ASN A 52 5.78 4.13 19.36
C ASN A 52 5.92 3.89 17.86
N ILE A 53 5.72 4.94 17.05
CA ILE A 53 5.88 4.84 15.60
C ILE A 53 7.37 4.66 15.28
N SER A 54 7.69 3.66 14.46
CA SER A 54 9.04 3.37 13.95
C SER A 54 9.52 4.40 12.93
N LEU A 55 9.56 5.68 13.32
CA LEU A 55 9.92 6.80 12.44
C LEU A 55 11.31 6.63 11.84
N THR A 56 12.26 6.09 12.62
CA THR A 56 13.62 5.83 12.14
C THR A 56 13.62 4.98 10.88
N GLU A 57 12.83 3.91 10.81
CA GLU A 57 12.74 3.06 9.64
C GLU A 57 11.81 3.62 8.57
N LEU A 58 10.70 4.25 8.97
CA LEU A 58 9.67 4.76 8.05
C LEU A 58 10.15 5.96 7.22
N GLU A 59 11.09 6.74 7.74
CA GLU A 59 11.70 7.89 7.06
C GLU A 59 12.97 7.51 6.27
N ILE A 60 13.33 6.22 6.23
CA ILE A 60 14.46 5.73 5.42
C ILE A 60 14.01 5.46 4.00
N GLY A 61 14.77 6.05 3.08
CA GLY A 61 14.72 5.72 1.66
C GLY A 61 14.13 6.84 0.81
N PRO A 62 14.24 6.72 -0.51
CA PRO A 62 13.67 7.69 -1.41
C PRO A 62 12.14 7.54 -1.47
N PHE A 63 11.46 8.65 -1.69
CA PHE A 63 10.07 8.63 -2.15
C PHE A 63 9.92 7.68 -3.36
N LEU A 64 8.88 6.85 -3.33
CA LEU A 64 8.55 5.93 -4.42
C LEU A 64 7.64 6.64 -5.42
N ASP A 65 8.18 6.94 -6.60
CA ASP A 65 7.37 7.34 -7.75
C ASP A 65 6.41 6.23 -8.19
N GLU A 66 5.43 6.58 -9.02
CA GLU A 66 4.40 5.66 -9.49
C GLU A 66 4.98 4.39 -10.12
N ARG A 67 6.04 4.51 -10.92
CA ARG A 67 6.71 3.36 -11.56
C ARG A 67 7.30 2.41 -10.52
N ARG A 68 7.92 2.92 -9.46
CA ARG A 68 8.47 2.09 -8.37
C ARG A 68 7.37 1.44 -7.55
N VAL A 69 6.27 2.15 -7.30
CA VAL A 69 5.08 1.59 -6.65
C VAL A 69 4.53 0.41 -7.47
N ASP A 70 4.32 0.60 -8.77
CA ASP A 70 3.82 -0.46 -9.65
C ASP A 70 4.78 -1.65 -9.73
N ALA A 71 6.09 -1.39 -9.76
CA ALA A 71 7.10 -2.45 -9.75
C ALA A 71 7.07 -3.28 -8.46
N LEU A 72 6.88 -2.65 -7.29
CA LEU A 72 6.73 -3.36 -6.02
C LEU A 72 5.45 -4.18 -5.97
N VAL A 73 4.33 -3.62 -6.44
CA VAL A 73 3.05 -4.36 -6.54
C VAL A 73 3.21 -5.56 -7.48
N ALA A 74 3.85 -5.39 -8.63
CA ALA A 74 4.14 -6.48 -9.56
C ALA A 74 5.02 -7.56 -8.91
N PHE A 75 6.08 -7.17 -8.18
CA PHE A 75 6.92 -8.11 -7.43
C PHE A 75 6.11 -8.89 -6.38
N MET A 76 5.27 -8.21 -5.60
CA MET A 76 4.43 -8.85 -4.58
C MET A 76 3.40 -9.81 -5.16
N ARG A 77 2.90 -9.56 -6.38
CA ARG A 77 2.03 -10.49 -7.10
C ARG A 77 2.74 -11.81 -7.43
N LEU A 78 4.05 -11.78 -7.71
CA LEU A 78 4.86 -13.00 -7.92
C LEU A 78 4.98 -13.87 -6.67
N LEU A 79 4.74 -13.30 -5.47
CA LEU A 79 4.73 -14.03 -4.21
C LEU A 79 3.39 -14.77 -3.96
N THR A 80 2.57 -14.94 -4.99
CA THR A 80 1.31 -15.70 -4.93
C THR A 80 1.60 -17.16 -5.24
N ASP A 81 1.17 -18.07 -4.35
CA ASP A 81 1.34 -19.50 -4.56
C ASP A 81 0.63 -19.91 -5.85
N ARG A 82 1.25 -20.82 -6.61
CA ARG A 82 0.74 -21.31 -7.90
C ARG A 82 -0.75 -21.66 -7.90
N ARG A 83 -1.23 -22.31 -6.83
CA ARG A 83 -2.65 -22.73 -6.71
C ARG A 83 -3.65 -21.57 -6.64
N TYR A 84 -3.18 -20.35 -6.39
CA TYR A 84 -3.98 -19.14 -6.26
C TYR A 84 -3.74 -18.13 -7.40
N GLU A 85 -2.88 -18.44 -8.37
CA GLU A 85 -2.59 -17.53 -9.50
C GLU A 85 -3.86 -17.10 -10.25
N ALA A 86 -4.84 -18.01 -10.40
CA ALA A 86 -6.12 -17.70 -11.04
C ALA A 86 -6.91 -16.57 -10.33
N LEU A 87 -6.69 -16.35 -9.04
CA LEU A 87 -7.35 -15.27 -8.28
C LEU A 87 -6.76 -13.89 -8.57
N LEU A 88 -5.56 -13.81 -9.15
CA LEU A 88 -4.93 -12.53 -9.54
C LEU A 88 -5.65 -11.88 -10.73
N GLU A 89 -6.21 -12.69 -11.63
CA GLU A 89 -6.94 -12.22 -12.82
C GLU A 89 -8.32 -11.67 -12.45
N THR A 90 -8.98 -12.28 -11.45
CA THR A 90 -10.31 -11.86 -10.99
C THR A 90 -10.29 -10.49 -10.31
N GLN A 91 -9.18 -10.12 -9.65
CA GLN A 91 -9.02 -8.83 -8.97
C GLN A 91 -8.95 -7.62 -9.94
N HIS A 92 -8.59 -7.82 -11.22
CA HIS A 92 -8.53 -6.74 -12.23
C HIS A 92 -9.88 -6.41 -12.89
N GLN A 93 -10.95 -7.14 -12.55
CA GLN A 93 -12.27 -7.01 -13.21
C GLN A 93 -13.34 -6.36 -12.33
N THR A 94 -12.97 -5.85 -11.16
CA THR A 94 -13.92 -5.13 -10.31
C THR A 94 -13.93 -3.65 -10.75
N PRO A 95 -15.10 -3.11 -11.18
CA PRO A 95 -15.22 -1.78 -11.78
C PRO A 95 -14.96 -0.62 -10.81
#